data_AF-A0A7G8V781-F1
#
_entry.id   AF-A0A7G8V781-F1
#
_cell.length_a   1.000
_cell.length_b   1.000
_cell.length_c   1.000
_cell.angle_alpha   90.00
_cell.angle_beta   90.00
_cell.angle_gamma   90.00
#
_symmetry.space_group_name_H-M   'P 1'
#
loop_
_entity.id
_entity.type
_entity.pdbx_description
1 polymer ?
#
loop_
_entity_poly.entity_id
_entity_poly.type
_entity_poly.pdbx_seq_one_letter_code
_entity_poly.pdbx_strand_id
1 'polypeptide(L)'
;MKAQKFITEANKQQVCKLLGWTIADYTHYQQEKGLTYLRDVICGDLWSVNNVAKTPLFWRWWINHWNARDTEFITDASDWPASWLRRKYDDLNEVEGFKFWPHKIIMEQSYAIMIEEVNTTAVREVTGK
;
A
#
# COMPACT_ATOMS: atom_id res chain seq x y z
N MET A 1 -8.00 -5.66 19.02
CA MET A 1 -7.94 -4.57 18.01
C MET A 1 -7.06 -3.38 18.43
N LYS A 2 -6.99 -2.98 19.72
CA LYS A 2 -6.12 -1.86 20.16
C LYS A 2 -4.61 -2.14 20.08
N ALA A 3 -4.18 -3.36 20.39
CA ALA A 3 -2.77 -3.75 20.36
C ALA A 3 -2.13 -3.67 18.96
N GLN A 4 -2.83 -4.17 17.93
CA GLN A 4 -2.30 -4.14 16.56
C GLN A 4 -2.05 -2.72 16.05
N LYS A 5 -2.98 -1.79 16.32
CA LYS A 5 -2.82 -0.39 15.95
C LYS A 5 -1.63 0.26 16.65
N PHE A 6 -1.40 -0.09 17.93
CA PHE A 6 -0.25 0.39 18.68
C PHE A 6 1.07 -0.13 18.11
N ILE A 7 1.13 -1.42 17.76
CA ILE A 7 2.31 -2.04 17.13
C ILE A 7 2.61 -1.36 15.79
N THR A 8 1.60 -1.13 14.95
CA THR A 8 1.81 -0.46 13.66
C THR A 8 2.34 0.95 13.80
N GLU A 9 1.85 1.71 14.78
CA GLU A 9 2.35 3.06 15.01
C GLU A 9 3.76 3.07 15.61
N ALA A 10 4.07 2.12 16.51
CA ALA A 10 5.41 1.97 17.07
C ALA A 10 6.44 1.56 16.00
N ASN A 11 6.09 0.59 15.14
CA ASN A 11 6.94 0.16 14.04
C ASN A 11 7.23 1.30 13.07
N LYS A 12 6.20 2.05 12.66
CA LYS A 12 6.37 3.24 11.82
C LYS A 12 7.36 4.23 12.40
N GLN A 13 7.20 4.58 13.69
CA GLN A 13 8.11 5.52 14.35
C GLN A 13 9.55 5.00 14.39
N GLN A 14 9.72 3.70 14.64
CA GLN A 14 11.03 3.08 14.68
C GLN A 14 11.70 3.04 13.30
N VAL A 15 10.97 2.71 12.23
CA VAL A 15 11.47 2.79 10.85
C VAL A 15 11.89 4.21 10.51
N CYS A 16 11.04 5.20 10.82
CA CYS A 16 11.36 6.61 10.57
C CYS A 16 12.66 7.03 11.27
N LYS A 17 12.82 6.62 12.53
CA LYS A 17 14.04 6.87 13.31
C LYS A 17 15.27 6.21 12.68
N LEU A 18 15.16 4.95 12.26
CA LEU A 18 16.28 4.18 11.66
C LEU A 18 16.71 4.76 10.32
N LEU A 19 15.77 5.26 9.51
CA LEU A 19 16.03 5.79 8.17
C LEU A 19 16.26 7.30 8.13
N GLY A 20 16.06 8.00 9.25
CA GLY A 20 16.08 9.47 9.29
C GLY A 20 14.93 10.10 8.49
N TRP A 21 13.82 9.38 8.33
CA TRP A 21 12.63 9.84 7.62
C TRP A 21 11.67 10.59 8.52
N THR A 22 10.93 11.52 7.93
CA THR A 22 9.71 12.04 8.55
C THR A 22 8.54 11.06 8.37
N ILE A 23 7.48 11.23 9.17
CA ILE A 23 6.23 10.47 8.98
C ILE A 23 5.65 10.71 7.58
N ALA A 24 5.84 11.90 7.01
CA ALA A 24 5.39 12.22 5.66
C ALA A 24 6.16 11.41 4.62
N ASP A 25 7.48 11.32 4.72
CA ASP A 25 8.31 10.53 3.81
C ASP A 25 7.92 9.04 3.85
N TYR A 26 7.77 8.48 5.06
CA TYR A 26 7.33 7.10 5.24
C TYR A 26 5.95 6.86 4.60
N THR A 27 4.99 7.75 4.86
CA THR A 27 3.61 7.59 4.37
C THR A 27 3.57 7.70 2.85
N HIS A 28 4.32 8.65 2.30
CA HIS A 28 4.46 8.81 0.86
C HIS A 28 5.07 7.57 0.22
N TYR A 29 6.18 7.06 0.75
CA TYR A 29 6.83 5.86 0.25
C TYR A 29 5.92 4.62 0.30
N GLN A 30 5.22 4.40 1.42
CA GLN A 30 4.24 3.31 1.57
C GLN A 30 3.10 3.44 0.54
N GLN A 31 2.63 4.66 0.28
CA GLN A 31 1.60 4.93 -0.71
C GLN A 31 2.10 4.65 -2.13
N GLU A 32 3.28 5.16 -2.50
CA GLU A 32 3.89 4.95 -3.82
C GLU A 32 4.10 3.47 -4.12
N LYS A 33 4.63 2.70 -3.15
CA LYS A 33 4.81 1.25 -3.31
C LYS A 33 3.47 0.52 -3.40
N GLY A 34 2.43 0.99 -2.70
CA GLY A 34 1.06 0.45 -2.83
C GLY A 34 0.47 0.66 -4.23
N LEU A 35 0.65 1.85 -4.80
CA LEU A 35 0.22 2.14 -6.17
C LEU A 35 1.03 1.35 -7.20
N THR A 36 2.33 1.23 -6.98
CA THR A 36 3.24 0.43 -7.84
C THR A 36 2.82 -1.04 -7.83
N TYR A 37 2.54 -1.60 -6.65
CA TYR A 37 2.00 -2.95 -6.52
C TYR A 37 0.68 -3.14 -7.27
N LEU A 38 -0.27 -2.21 -7.13
CA LEU A 38 -1.53 -2.28 -7.87
C LEU A 38 -1.29 -2.27 -9.39
N ARG A 39 -0.39 -1.42 -9.87
CA ARG A 39 -0.11 -1.28 -11.30
C ARG A 39 0.59 -2.51 -11.86
N ASP A 40 1.66 -2.94 -11.21
CA ASP A 40 2.62 -3.89 -11.80
C ASP A 40 2.26 -5.35 -11.49
N VAL A 41 1.46 -5.59 -10.43
CA VAL A 41 1.11 -6.95 -9.98
C VAL A 41 -0.36 -7.30 -10.18
N ILE A 42 -1.28 -6.34 -10.00
CA ILE A 42 -2.72 -6.64 -9.91
C ILE A 42 -3.52 -6.22 -11.15
N CYS A 43 -3.50 -4.93 -11.47
CA CYS A 43 -4.49 -4.30 -12.34
C CYS A 43 -4.01 -4.18 -13.79
N GLY A 44 -2.70 -4.02 -14.03
CA GLY A 44 -2.11 -3.84 -15.35
C GLY A 44 -2.44 -2.50 -16.03
N ASP A 45 -3.57 -1.85 -15.70
CA ASP A 45 -4.01 -0.57 -16.27
C ASP A 45 -4.28 0.52 -15.20
N LEU A 46 -4.12 1.78 -15.57
CA LEU A 46 -4.26 2.92 -14.66
C LEU A 46 -5.69 3.15 -14.16
N TRP A 47 -6.72 2.81 -14.95
CA TRP A 47 -8.11 3.03 -14.55
C TRP A 47 -8.50 2.09 -13.41
N SER A 48 -8.12 0.82 -13.51
CA SER A 48 -8.30 -0.19 -12.46
C SER A 48 -7.48 0.17 -11.21
N VAL A 49 -6.22 0.60 -11.36
CA VAL A 49 -5.39 1.07 -10.22
C VAL A 49 -6.09 2.19 -9.47
N ASN A 50 -6.57 3.21 -10.19
CA ASN A 50 -7.24 4.36 -9.58
C ASN A 50 -8.51 3.96 -8.82
N ASN A 51 -9.25 2.97 -9.30
CA ASN A 51 -10.47 2.51 -8.65
C ASN A 51 -10.21 1.62 -7.43
N VAL A 52 -9.22 0.73 -7.50
CA VAL A 52 -8.82 -0.07 -6.34
C VAL A 52 -8.23 0.85 -5.25
N ALA A 53 -7.41 1.83 -5.62
CA ALA A 53 -6.81 2.79 -4.69
C ALA A 53 -7.84 3.70 -4.00
N LYS A 54 -9.06 3.87 -4.52
CA LYS A 54 -10.14 4.58 -3.80
C LYS A 54 -10.72 3.77 -2.65
N THR A 55 -10.50 2.45 -2.63
CA THR A 55 -11.14 1.54 -1.67
C THR A 55 -10.40 1.57 -0.34
N PRO A 56 -10.99 2.03 0.79
CA PRO A 56 -10.30 2.08 2.08
C PRO A 56 -9.86 0.70 2.60
N LEU A 57 -10.57 -0.35 2.17
CA LEU A 57 -10.26 -1.73 2.54
C LEU A 57 -8.93 -2.20 1.93
N PHE A 58 -8.60 -1.76 0.71
CA PHE A 58 -7.31 -2.03 0.08
C PHE A 58 -6.18 -1.46 0.94
N TRP A 59 -6.25 -0.18 1.31
CA TRP A 59 -5.21 0.46 2.12
C TRP A 59 -5.06 -0.16 3.50
N ARG A 60 -6.17 -0.55 4.14
CA ARG A 60 -6.09 -1.28 5.42
C ARG A 60 -5.37 -2.61 5.28
N TRP A 61 -5.66 -3.36 4.22
CA TRP A 61 -4.98 -4.62 3.93
C TRP A 61 -3.49 -4.39 3.60
N TRP A 62 -3.18 -3.37 2.79
CA TRP A 62 -1.83 -2.99 2.41
C TRP A 62 -0.98 -2.65 3.64
N ILE A 63 -1.48 -1.76 4.51
CA ILE A 63 -0.80 -1.35 5.75
C ILE A 63 -0.53 -2.54 6.67
N ASN A 64 -1.44 -3.52 6.73
CA ASN A 64 -1.23 -4.72 7.55
C ASN A 64 -0.04 -5.56 7.03
N HIS A 65 0.06 -5.77 5.72
CA HIS A 65 1.20 -6.46 5.12
C HIS A 65 2.49 -5.66 5.21
N TRP A 66 2.39 -4.34 5.07
CA TRP A 66 3.52 -3.44 5.23
C TRP A 66 4.09 -3.52 6.64
N ASN A 67 3.22 -3.52 7.66
CA ASN A 67 3.64 -3.61 9.05
C ASN A 67 4.42 -4.91 9.38
N ALA A 68 4.14 -6.01 8.69
CA ALA A 68 4.90 -7.25 8.85
C ALA A 68 6.36 -7.04 8.38
N ARG A 69 6.56 -6.35 7.24
CA ARG A 69 7.89 -5.99 6.73
C ARG A 69 8.59 -4.97 7.61
N ASP A 70 7.87 -3.99 8.14
CA ASP A 70 8.47 -3.07 9.11
C ASP A 70 9.02 -3.84 10.32
N THR A 71 8.29 -4.85 10.79
CA THR A 71 8.72 -5.70 11.90
C THR A 71 9.98 -6.49 11.55
N GLU A 72 10.03 -7.07 10.35
CA GLU A 72 11.21 -7.78 9.83
C GLU A 72 12.42 -6.85 9.72
N PHE A 73 12.24 -5.69 9.07
CA PHE A 73 13.28 -4.67 8.96
C PHE A 73 13.81 -4.21 10.32
N ILE A 74 12.94 -3.93 11.29
CA ILE A 74 13.35 -3.47 12.63
C ILE A 74 14.15 -4.56 13.35
N THR A 75 13.76 -5.82 13.17
CA THR A 75 14.42 -6.97 13.79
C THR A 75 15.83 -7.15 13.25
N ASP A 76 16.01 -7.00 11.94
CA ASP A 76 17.30 -7.23 11.28
C ASP A 76 18.19 -5.97 11.24
N ALA A 77 17.63 -4.77 11.43
CA ALA A 77 18.35 -3.50 11.30
C ALA A 77 19.55 -3.35 12.24
N SER A 78 19.54 -4.01 13.41
CA SER A 78 20.69 -3.96 14.33
C SER A 78 21.95 -4.62 13.78
N ASP A 79 21.79 -5.55 12.82
CA ASP A 79 22.87 -6.34 12.26
C ASP A 79 23.50 -5.68 11.04
N TRP A 80 22.93 -4.56 10.58
CA TRP A 80 23.37 -3.86 9.37
C TRP A 80 24.08 -2.54 9.69
N PRO A 81 25.12 -2.17 8.91
CA PRO A 81 25.68 -0.82 8.97
C PRO A 81 24.61 0.23 8.65
N ALA A 82 24.67 1.39 9.32
CA ALA A 82 23.73 2.48 9.10
C ALA A 82 23.60 2.90 7.62
N SER A 83 24.71 2.85 6.88
CA SER A 83 24.76 3.15 5.44
C SER A 83 23.98 2.17 4.56
N TRP A 84 23.64 0.98 5.07
CA TRP A 84 22.92 -0.06 4.34
C TRP A 84 21.43 -0.05 4.62
N LEU A 85 20.98 0.56 5.72
CA LEU A 85 19.59 0.50 6.18
C LEU A 85 18.60 0.93 5.11
N ARG A 86 18.86 2.05 4.43
CA ARG A 86 18.00 2.55 3.35
C ARG A 86 17.85 1.53 2.23
N ARG A 87 18.97 1.02 1.72
CA ARG A 87 18.97 0.03 0.64
C ARG A 87 18.25 -1.25 1.06
N LYS A 88 18.49 -1.75 2.27
CA LYS A 88 17.82 -2.95 2.78
C LYS A 88 16.33 -2.78 2.93
N TYR A 89 15.89 -1.61 3.39
CA TYR A 89 14.47 -1.28 3.46
C TYR A 89 13.83 -1.18 2.06
N ASP A 90 14.55 -0.62 1.09
CA ASP A 90 14.11 -0.58 -0.30
C ASP A 90 13.99 -2.00 -0.89
N ASP A 91 15.02 -2.84 -0.71
CA ASP A 91 15.04 -4.23 -1.17
C ASP A 91 13.87 -5.05 -0.57
N LEU A 92 13.58 -4.89 0.73
CA LEU A 92 12.50 -5.60 1.42
C LEU A 92 11.10 -5.19 0.91
N ASN A 93 10.97 -3.94 0.47
CA ASN A 93 9.72 -3.36 -0.02
C ASN A 93 9.65 -3.29 -1.55
N GLU A 94 10.50 -4.05 -2.25
CA GLU A 94 10.45 -4.15 -3.70
C GLU A 94 9.20 -4.93 -4.16
N VAL A 95 8.36 -4.31 -5.00
CA VAL A 95 7.01 -4.83 -5.27
C VAL A 95 7.01 -6.09 -6.11
N GLU A 96 8.02 -6.29 -6.95
CA GLU A 96 8.19 -7.50 -7.76
C GLU A 96 8.31 -8.76 -6.88
N GLY A 97 8.79 -8.61 -5.64
CA GLY A 97 8.88 -9.70 -4.67
C GLY A 97 7.56 -10.05 -3.98
N PHE A 98 6.47 -9.30 -4.22
CA PHE A 98 5.23 -9.45 -3.46
C PHE A 98 4.39 -10.60 -4.02
N LYS A 99 4.31 -11.71 -3.26
CA LYS A 99 3.58 -12.92 -3.67
C LYS A 99 2.17 -13.05 -3.09
N PHE A 100 1.68 -12.05 -2.38
CA PHE A 100 0.31 -12.05 -1.86
C PHE A 100 -0.64 -11.35 -2.82
N TRP A 101 -1.92 -11.69 -2.70
CA TRP A 101 -3.03 -11.14 -3.49
C TRP A 101 -4.06 -10.52 -2.56
N PRO A 102 -4.70 -9.39 -2.94
CA PRO A 102 -5.80 -8.84 -2.16
C PRO A 102 -6.91 -9.89 -2.03
N HIS A 103 -7.56 -9.93 -0.86
CA HIS A 103 -8.69 -10.84 -0.67
C HIS A 103 -9.83 -10.51 -1.63
N LYS A 104 -10.60 -11.53 -2.03
CA LYS A 104 -11.73 -11.41 -2.98
C LYS A 104 -12.66 -10.22 -2.68
N ILE A 105 -12.99 -10.01 -1.41
CA ILE A 105 -13.86 -8.92 -0.95
C ILE A 105 -13.33 -7.52 -1.29
N ILE A 106 -12.01 -7.33 -1.34
CA ILE A 106 -11.38 -6.07 -1.75
C ILE A 106 -11.65 -5.84 -3.23
N MET A 107 -11.44 -6.88 -4.04
CA MET A 107 -11.65 -6.81 -5.48
C MET A 107 -13.14 -6.60 -5.83
N GLU A 108 -14.06 -7.23 -5.11
CA GLU A 108 -15.51 -7.06 -5.30
C GLU A 108 -15.96 -5.62 -4.99
N GLN A 109 -15.42 -4.99 -3.93
CA GLN A 109 -15.73 -3.59 -3.62
C GLN A 109 -15.20 -2.64 -4.69
N SER A 110 -13.97 -2.85 -5.14
CA SER A 110 -13.40 -2.05 -6.22
C SER A 110 -14.18 -2.22 -7.52
N TYR A 111 -14.67 -3.43 -7.80
CA TYR A 111 -15.54 -3.69 -8.96
C TYR A 111 -16.87 -2.94 -8.88
N ALA A 112 -17.49 -2.88 -7.71
CA ALA A 112 -18.73 -2.10 -7.53
C ALA A 112 -18.52 -0.61 -7.87
N ILE A 113 -17.41 -0.02 -7.42
CA ILE A 113 -17.03 1.37 -7.74
C ILE A 113 -16.84 1.54 -9.26
N MET A 114 -16.14 0.61 -9.89
CA MET A 114 -15.90 0.63 -11.33
C MET A 114 -17.19 0.61 -12.15
N ILE A 115 -18.15 -0.24 -11.78
CA ILE A 115 -19.46 -0.32 -12.45
C ILE A 115 -20.29 0.96 -12.24
N GLU A 116 -20.24 1.54 -11.03
CA GLU A 116 -20.92 2.80 -10.74
C GLU A 116 -20.39 3.96 -11.60
N GLU A 117 -19.07 4.07 -11.79
CA GLU A 117 -18.45 5.09 -12.64
C GLU A 117 -18.84 4.92 -14.12
N VAL A 118 -18.83 3.70 -14.63
CA VAL A 118 -19.24 3.40 -16.01
C VAL A 118 -20.71 3.76 -16.22
N ASN A 119 -21.59 3.36 -15.30
CA ASN A 119 -23.02 3.69 -15.38
C ASN A 119 -23.25 5.21 -15.31
N THR A 120 -22.53 5.91 -14.44
CA THR A 120 -22.62 7.37 -14.32
C THR A 120 -22.18 8.07 -15.60
N THR A 121 -21.10 7.60 -16.22
CA THR A 121 -20.57 8.15 -17.48
C THR A 121 -21.57 7.92 -18.62
N ALA A 122 -22.09 6.70 -18.76
CA ALA A 122 -23.10 6.37 -19.76
C ALA A 122 -24.38 7.22 -19.61
N VAL A 123 -24.84 7.44 -18.37
CA VAL A 123 -26.01 8.30 -18.11
C VAL A 123 -25.75 9.76 -18.51
N ARG A 124 -24.56 10.31 -18.23
CA ARG A 124 -24.19 11.68 -18.63
C ARG A 124 -24.16 11.84 -20.15
N GLU A 125 -23.58 10.88 -20.85
CA GLU A 125 -23.54 10.87 -22.32
C GLU A 125 -24.93 10.80 -22.95
N VAL A 126 -25.84 10.01 -22.37
CA VAL A 126 -27.23 9.88 -22.85
C VAL A 126 -28.08 11.10 -22.50
N THR A 127 -27.84 11.76 -21.36
CA THR A 127 -28.68 12.86 -20.85
C THR A 127 -28.18 14.26 -21.21
N GLY A 128 -26.98 14.39 -21.81
CA GLY A 128 -26.46 15.66 -22.35
C GLY A 128 -26.22 16.75 -21.31
N LYS A 129 -26.03 16.38 -20.03
CA LYS A 129 -25.65 17.28 -18.93
C LYS A 129 -24.25 17.01 -18.44
#